data_AF-A0A2G2ZID5-F1
#
_entry.id   AF-A0A2G2ZID5-F1
#
_cell.length_a   1.000
_cell.length_b   1.000
_cell.length_c   1.000
_cell.angle_alpha   90.00
_cell.angle_beta   90.00
_cell.angle_gamma   90.00
#
_symmetry.space_group_name_H-M   'P 1'
#
loop_
_entity.id
_entity.type
_entity.pdbx_description
1 polymer ?
#
loop_
_entity_poly.entity_id
_entity_poly.type
_entity_poly.pdbx_seq_one_letter_code
_entity_poly.pdbx_strand_id
1 'polypeptide(L)'
;MGTILVSKVSADTASEFGELAADPVTKELLHYTEKAETFVSDRINCGVYVFTPDIFNAIQGVSTQRKDRANLRRVSSFEALQPANRLFARFRLLDLLLAAIGHLVVGCPRLP
;
A
#
# COMPACT_ATOMS: atom_id res chain seq x y z
N MET A 1 5.70 -5.88 -13.08
CA MET A 1 5.69 -4.40 -13.20
C MET A 1 4.28 -3.89 -12.99
N GLY A 2 4.12 -2.62 -12.59
CA GLY A 2 2.81 -2.03 -12.33
C GLY A 2 2.76 -0.53 -12.61
N THR A 3 1.56 -0.03 -12.89
CA THR A 3 1.25 1.37 -13.12
C THR A 3 0.09 1.78 -12.23
N ILE A 4 0.23 2.95 -11.61
CA ILE A 4 -0.79 3.61 -10.78
C ILE A 4 -1.25 4.88 -11.49
N LEU A 5 -2.56 5.10 -11.54
CA LEU A 5 -3.12 6.36 -12.02
C LEU A 5 -3.03 7.41 -10.91
N VAL A 6 -2.48 8.57 -11.26
CA VAL A 6 -2.26 9.67 -10.33
C VAL A 6 -2.82 10.96 -10.90
N SER A 7 -3.37 11.81 -10.04
CA SER A 7 -3.84 13.15 -10.40
C SER A 7 -3.09 14.20 -9.61
N LYS A 8 -2.90 15.37 -10.22
CA LYS A 8 -2.41 16.55 -9.50
C LYS A 8 -3.58 17.28 -8.83
N VAL A 9 -3.38 17.68 -7.59
CA VAL A 9 -4.33 18.47 -6.79
C VAL A 9 -3.60 19.59 -6.05
N SER A 10 -4.34 20.51 -5.44
CA SER A 10 -3.75 21.51 -4.54
C SER A 10 -3.23 20.86 -3.26
N ALA A 11 -2.24 21.50 -2.62
CA ALA A 11 -1.67 21.01 -1.36
C ALA A 11 -2.71 20.85 -0.25
N ASP A 12 -3.67 21.78 -0.17
CA ASP A 12 -4.76 21.74 0.83
C ASP A 12 -5.68 20.51 0.69
N THR A 13 -5.72 19.90 -0.49
CA THR A 13 -6.55 18.73 -0.78
C THR A 13 -5.73 17.44 -0.80
N ALA A 14 -4.42 17.51 -1.03
CA ALA A 14 -3.55 16.35 -1.14
C ALA A 14 -3.55 15.48 0.14
N SER A 15 -3.55 16.11 1.31
CA SER A 15 -3.50 15.45 2.62
C SER A 15 -4.70 14.54 2.91
N GLU A 16 -5.83 14.79 2.24
CA GLU A 16 -7.05 13.97 2.38
C GLU A 16 -6.95 12.63 1.64
N PHE A 17 -5.90 12.43 0.83
CA PHE A 17 -5.72 11.25 -0.02
C PHE A 17 -4.38 10.54 0.24
N GLY A 18 -4.15 9.46 -0.50
CA GLY A 18 -2.84 8.81 -0.57
C GLY A 18 -1.90 9.61 -1.47
N GLU A 19 -0.89 10.21 -0.89
CA GLU A 19 0.13 10.99 -1.58
C GLU A 19 1.28 10.10 -2.05
N LEU A 20 1.87 10.45 -3.19
CA LEU A 20 2.99 9.72 -3.75
C LEU A 20 4.09 10.60 -4.33
N ALA A 21 5.32 10.19 -4.08
CA ALA A 21 6.51 10.74 -4.72
C ALA A 21 6.93 9.81 -5.85
N ALA A 22 7.23 10.37 -7.02
CA ALA A 22 7.73 9.63 -8.15
C ALA A 22 8.93 10.35 -8.76
N ASP A 23 9.86 9.58 -9.31
CA ASP A 23 11.05 10.12 -9.95
C ASP A 23 10.65 11.10 -11.08
N PRO A 24 11.23 12.30 -11.14
CA PRO A 24 10.82 13.31 -12.12
C PRO A 24 11.15 12.91 -13.56
N VAL A 25 12.13 12.03 -13.78
CA VAL A 25 12.59 11.56 -15.09
C VAL A 25 11.95 10.22 -15.45
N THR A 26 12.14 9.18 -14.64
CA THR A 26 11.68 7.80 -14.93
C THR A 26 10.19 7.60 -14.65
N LYS A 27 9.59 8.47 -13.82
CA LYS A 27 8.20 8.35 -13.31
C LYS A 27 7.96 7.12 -12.44
N GLU A 28 9.02 6.46 -11.98
CA GLU A 28 8.90 5.35 -11.05
C GLU A 28 8.42 5.84 -9.68
N LEU A 29 7.51 5.06 -9.07
CA LEU A 29 6.98 5.35 -7.74
C LEU A 29 8.06 5.13 -6.68
N LEU A 30 8.44 6.19 -5.98
CA LEU A 30 9.51 6.21 -4.98
C LEU A 30 9.01 6.18 -3.54
N HIS A 31 7.87 6.80 -3.27
CA HIS A 31 7.26 6.81 -1.93
C HIS A 31 5.74 6.85 -2.03
N TYR A 32 5.06 6.13 -1.14
CA TYR A 32 3.61 6.19 -0.97
C TYR A 32 3.30 6.39 0.51
N THR A 33 2.53 7.41 0.84
CA THR A 33 1.98 7.65 2.17
C THR A 33 0.46 7.72 2.08
N GLU A 34 -0.23 6.95 2.91
CA GLU A 34 -1.66 7.09 3.08
C GLU A 34 -1.95 8.13 4.17
N LYS A 35 -2.65 9.23 3.82
CA LYS A 35 -3.04 10.32 4.73
C LYS A 35 -1.86 10.89 5.52
N ALA A 36 -0.98 11.59 4.82
CA ALA A 36 0.21 12.16 5.42
C ALA A 36 -0.18 13.24 6.46
N GLU A 37 0.48 13.24 7.62
CA GLU A 37 0.34 14.32 8.60
C GLU A 37 0.96 15.64 8.10
N THR A 38 1.90 15.53 7.14
CA THR A 38 2.59 16.64 6.50
C THR A 38 2.54 16.46 4.98
N PHE A 39 2.44 17.56 4.25
CA PHE A 39 2.40 17.53 2.79
C PHE A 39 3.68 16.92 2.19
N VAL A 40 3.51 15.87 1.38
CA VAL A 40 4.57 15.16 0.66
C VAL A 40 4.58 15.55 -0.82
N SER A 41 3.43 15.56 -1.48
CA SER A 41 3.32 15.70 -2.94
C SER A 41 1.95 16.16 -3.41
N ASP A 42 1.91 16.91 -4.52
CA ASP A 42 0.68 17.30 -5.21
C ASP A 42 0.01 16.15 -5.98
N ARG A 43 0.64 14.96 -6.00
CA ARG A 43 0.15 13.78 -6.72
C ARG A 43 -0.56 12.82 -5.80
N ILE A 44 -1.83 12.57 -6.09
CA ILE A 44 -2.68 11.68 -5.32
C ILE A 44 -3.04 10.41 -6.09
N ASN A 45 -3.21 9.32 -5.34
CA ASN A 45 -3.68 8.04 -5.83
C ASN A 45 -5.17 8.10 -6.23
N CYS A 46 -5.48 7.70 -7.47
CA CYS A 46 -6.86 7.68 -7.99
C CYS A 46 -7.58 6.34 -7.82
N GLY A 47 -6.96 5.33 -7.20
CA GLY A 47 -7.55 4.02 -6.99
C GLY A 47 -7.62 3.12 -8.22
N VAL A 48 -6.91 3.49 -9.29
CA VAL A 48 -6.82 2.71 -10.53
C VAL A 48 -5.39 2.19 -10.71
N TYR A 49 -5.27 0.89 -10.88
CA TYR A 49 -3.98 0.21 -10.97
C TYR A 49 -3.99 -0.84 -12.08
N VAL A 50 -2.87 -0.94 -12.79
CA VAL A 50 -2.64 -1.95 -13.82
C VAL A 50 -1.35 -2.67 -13.47
N PHE A 51 -1.40 -4.00 -13.38
CA PHE A 51 -0.23 -4.80 -13.01
C PHE A 51 -0.05 -5.98 -13.94
N THR A 52 1.20 -6.42 -14.09
CA THR A 52 1.48 -7.77 -14.58
C THR A 52 0.94 -8.80 -13.59
N PRO A 53 0.60 -10.04 -14.02
CA PRO A 53 0.08 -11.08 -13.14
C PRO A 53 0.95 -11.39 -11.91
N ASP A 54 2.25 -11.06 -11.95
CA ASP A 54 3.19 -11.24 -10.83
C ASP A 54 2.77 -10.51 -9.54
N ILE A 55 1.87 -9.51 -9.63
CA ILE A 55 1.33 -8.83 -8.44
C ILE A 55 0.68 -9.80 -7.46
N PHE A 56 0.10 -10.91 -7.94
CA PHE A 56 -0.49 -11.92 -7.07
C PHE A 56 0.56 -12.59 -6.19
N ASN A 57 1.79 -12.76 -6.67
CA ASN A 57 2.90 -13.30 -5.88
C ASN A 57 3.33 -12.31 -4.78
N ALA A 58 3.41 -11.01 -5.11
CA ALA A 58 3.72 -9.96 -4.13
C ALA A 58 2.65 -9.88 -3.04
N ILE A 59 1.36 -9.91 -3.42
CA ILE A 59 0.22 -9.93 -2.49
C ILE A 59 0.28 -11.17 -1.58
N GLN A 60 0.57 -12.35 -2.14
CA GLN A 60 0.73 -13.58 -1.37
C GLN A 60 1.88 -13.46 -0.37
N GLY A 61 3.04 -12.94 -0.78
CA GLY A 61 4.18 -12.70 0.10
C GLY A 61 3.83 -11.84 1.31
N VAL A 62 3.15 -10.72 1.09
CA VAL A 62 2.67 -9.83 2.18
C VAL A 62 1.65 -10.55 3.08
N SER A 63 0.75 -11.34 2.50
CA SER A 63 -0.24 -12.12 3.27
C SER A 63 0.42 -13.15 4.18
N THR A 64 1.41 -13.89 3.66
CA THR A 64 2.15 -14.91 4.41
C THR A 64 2.98 -14.27 5.53
N GLN A 65 3.71 -13.19 5.24
CA GLN A 65 4.47 -12.46 6.26
C GLN A 65 3.55 -11.93 7.39
N ARG A 66 2.36 -11.42 7.05
CA ARG A 66 1.36 -11.01 8.04
C ARG A 66 0.83 -12.19 8.86
N LYS A 67 0.61 -13.36 8.24
CA LYS A 67 0.20 -14.58 8.94
C LYS A 67 1.28 -15.08 9.87
N ASP A 68 2.55 -15.09 9.45
CA ASP A 68 3.67 -15.54 10.27
C ASP A 68 3.87 -14.63 11.48
N ARG A 69 3.80 -13.30 11.28
CA ARG A 69 3.79 -12.33 12.38
C ARG A 69 2.59 -12.51 13.31
N ALA A 70 1.41 -12.79 12.76
CA ALA A 70 0.22 -13.06 13.56
C ALA A 70 0.30 -14.40 14.31
N ASN A 71 0.95 -15.43 13.74
CA ASN A 71 1.17 -16.72 14.39
C ASN A 71 2.19 -16.59 15.53
N LEU A 72 3.30 -15.89 15.32
CA LEU A 72 4.22 -15.49 16.40
C LEU A 72 3.47 -14.75 17.53
N ARG A 73 2.55 -13.85 17.18
CA ARG A 73 1.71 -13.14 18.16
C ARG A 73 0.66 -14.04 18.82
N ARG A 74 0.11 -15.04 18.12
CA ARG A 74 -0.85 -16.02 18.67
C ARG A 74 -0.21 -17.00 19.65
N VAL A 75 1.06 -17.38 19.46
CA VAL A 75 1.82 -18.14 20.47
C VAL A 75 2.00 -17.30 21.75
N SER A 76 1.84 -15.98 21.67
CA SER A 76 1.95 -15.04 22.80
C SER A 76 0.59 -14.58 23.39
N SER A 77 -0.54 -14.76 22.72
CA SER A 77 -1.86 -14.39 23.28
C SER A 77 -3.01 -15.12 22.59
N PHE A 78 -3.78 -15.81 23.41
CA PHE A 78 -5.02 -16.49 23.09
C PHE A 78 -6.14 -15.44 23.01
N GLU A 79 -6.52 -14.95 21.81
CA GLU A 79 -7.88 -14.48 21.50
C GLU A 79 -8.09 -14.03 20.03
N ALA A 80 -9.34 -14.25 19.59
CA ALA A 80 -10.06 -13.64 18.47
C ALA A 80 -9.80 -14.12 17.02
N LEU A 81 -10.58 -15.14 16.64
CA LEU A 81 -11.10 -15.34 15.29
C LEU A 81 -12.24 -14.35 15.03
N GLN A 82 -12.29 -13.68 13.88
CA GLN A 82 -13.50 -13.01 13.37
C GLN A 82 -13.60 -13.15 11.84
N PRO A 83 -14.63 -13.85 11.32
CA PRO A 83 -14.95 -13.93 9.91
C PRO A 83 -16.24 -13.15 9.58
N ALA A 84 -16.13 -12.06 8.80
CA ALA A 84 -17.28 -11.44 8.14
C ALA A 84 -16.94 -11.34 6.65
N ASN A 85 -17.61 -12.15 5.82
CA ASN A 85 -17.08 -12.59 4.54
C ASN A 85 -17.94 -12.04 3.38
N ARG A 86 -17.42 -11.02 2.68
CA ARG A 86 -17.61 -10.68 1.23
C ARG A 86 -17.32 -9.20 0.94
N LEU A 87 -17.86 -8.25 1.72
CA LEU A 87 -17.47 -6.83 1.59
C LEU A 87 -16.05 -6.58 2.14
N PHE A 88 -15.74 -7.23 3.27
CA PHE A 88 -14.39 -7.28 3.86
C PHE A 88 -13.33 -7.88 2.96
N ALA A 89 -13.69 -8.76 2.01
CA ALA A 89 -12.72 -9.33 1.08
C ALA A 89 -12.18 -8.26 0.11
N ARG A 90 -13.01 -7.29 -0.31
CA ARG A 90 -12.58 -6.16 -1.15
C ARG A 90 -11.66 -5.20 -0.38
N PHE A 91 -12.00 -4.85 0.86
CA PHE A 91 -11.14 -4.03 1.72
C PHE A 91 -9.79 -4.72 1.95
N ARG A 92 -9.80 -6.02 2.27
CA ARG A 92 -8.57 -6.81 2.45
C ARG A 92 -7.70 -6.86 1.21
N LEU A 93 -8.30 -6.92 0.01
CA LEU A 93 -7.55 -6.92 -1.24
C LEU A 93 -6.92 -5.54 -1.51
N LEU A 94 -7.64 -4.45 -1.25
CA LEU A 94 -7.11 -3.09 -1.39
C LEU A 94 -6.01 -2.82 -0.36
N ASP A 95 -6.20 -3.23 0.90
CA ASP A 95 -5.19 -3.10 1.95
C ASP A 95 -3.93 -3.93 1.64
N LEU A 96 -4.10 -5.14 1.09
CA LEU A 96 -2.99 -5.98 0.65
C LEU A 96 -2.31 -5.41 -0.59
N LEU A 97 -3.07 -4.78 -1.50
CA LEU A 97 -2.53 -4.12 -2.67
C LEU A 97 -1.73 -2.89 -2.28
N LEU A 98 -2.26 -2.03 -1.40
CA LEU A 98 -1.56 -0.86 -0.86
C LEU A 98 -0.34 -1.28 -0.05
N ALA A 99 -0.43 -2.36 0.74
CA ALA A 99 0.72 -2.92 1.44
C ALA A 99 1.76 -3.52 0.48
N ALA A 100 1.34 -4.16 -0.60
CA ALA A 100 2.24 -4.65 -1.64
C ALA A 100 2.91 -3.50 -2.39
N ILE A 101 2.16 -2.43 -2.71
CA ILE A 101 2.71 -1.19 -3.28
C ILE A 101 3.74 -0.61 -2.32
N GLY A 102 3.41 -0.45 -1.03
CA GLY A 102 4.35 -0.01 -0.01
C GLY A 102 5.58 -0.91 0.10
N HIS A 103 5.43 -2.24 0.03
CA HIS A 103 6.55 -3.18 0.10
C HIS A 103 7.42 -3.19 -1.17
N LEU A 104 6.84 -2.92 -2.34
CA LEU A 104 7.59 -2.68 -3.58
C LEU A 104 8.41 -1.39 -3.50
N VAL A 105 7.89 -0.39 -2.79
CA VAL A 105 8.47 0.95 -2.67
C VAL A 105 9.52 1.03 -1.55
N VAL A 106 9.32 0.33 -0.43
CA VAL A 106 10.20 0.30 0.76
C VAL A 106 11.47 -0.57 0.55
N GLY A 107 11.75 -1.02 -0.68
CA GLY A 107 13.07 -1.52 -1.05
C GLY A 107 14.17 -0.45 -1.04
N CYS A 108 13.82 0.83 -0.86
CA CYS A 108 14.75 1.95 -0.70
C CYS A 108 15.03 2.18 0.80
N PRO A 109 16.30 2.33 1.24
CA PRO A 109 16.62 2.59 2.64
C PRO A 109 15.90 3.87 3.07
N ARG A 110 15.21 3.81 4.22
CA ARG A 110 14.66 4.99 4.88
C ARG A 110 15.78 6.04 4.95
N LEU A 111 15.63 7.16 4.25
CA LEU A 111 16.48 8.32 4.53
C LEU A 111 16.30 8.69 6.01
N PRO A 112 17.40 9.07 6.69
CA PRO A 112 17.44 9.32 8.13
C PRO A 112 16.51 10.46 8.55
#